data_AF-M5GC32-F1
#
_entry.id   AF-M5GC32-F1
#
_cell.length_a   1.000
_cell.length_b   1.000
_cell.length_c   1.000
_cell.angle_alpha   90.00
_cell.angle_beta   90.00
_cell.angle_gamma   90.00
#
_symmetry.space_group_name_H-M   'P 1'
#
loop_
_entity.id
_entity.type
_entity.pdbx_description
1 polymer ?
#
loop_
_entity_poly.entity_id
_entity_poly.type
_entity_poly.pdbx_seq_one_letter_code
_entity_poly.pdbx_strand_id
1 'polypeptide(L)'
;MASRAANGNMHTPVKPNVSIDDMPMSTDVGPGPQVKVSYQDSYSNELDDVAHSIDGSDHEYQQLMEEAMHAFTEEEVEQMMGFLKERGMMAFLQRYVGQLDIPPSKLLLAFGVLLAPDLRSQLTEEHYIALLKQAISRTLRDRERLSQYETIDDAVALIRNSKHILVLTGAGISVSCGIPDFRSTQGIYAQLRESEIGQTLADPQQMFDLKFFKENPSVFYSFAHRIFPSNFKPSPCHYFIKLLEDKSKLLRNYTQNIDTLETVAGVKKVLNCHGSFATASCITCGTQFPGEEIKEDIFAERIPKCTVCIGKGREAGKKKSKGKGKMKPWEEEVTDEDEYKSILKPDITFFGEKLTSRFDKALFEDREEVDLLLVIGTSLTVAPVSEILHHIPHSIPQIIINKTPVPHVNPDIVILGEADEAVRYLSYRLGWELPIPPSSEAAHKRPREDVPVPPERVGQTWIWTFGSADGGEWLEEVKEGKIRRYMLASSDDESGEDEGDEEVSGDYLRPPKGRDSEESDNSQASKRRRLQ
;
A
#
# COMPACT_ATOMS: atom_id res chain seq x y z
N MET A 1 -45.24 -0.63 51.84
CA MET A 1 -46.02 0.55 51.43
C MET A 1 -45.07 1.74 51.36
N ALA A 2 -45.07 2.42 50.21
CA ALA A 2 -44.61 3.78 49.95
C ALA A 2 -43.15 4.21 50.26
N SER A 3 -42.45 4.51 49.16
CA SER A 3 -41.79 5.80 48.87
C SER A 3 -40.49 6.17 49.60
N ARG A 4 -39.39 6.25 48.83
CA ARG A 4 -38.74 7.53 48.42
C ARG A 4 -37.39 7.26 47.73
N ALA A 5 -37.32 7.63 46.46
CA ALA A 5 -36.07 7.84 45.73
C ALA A 5 -35.59 9.28 46.00
N ALA A 6 -34.31 9.45 46.34
CA ALA A 6 -33.64 10.74 46.39
C ALA A 6 -32.17 10.59 45.96
N ASN A 7 -31.84 11.40 44.95
CA ASN A 7 -30.55 11.83 44.42
C ASN A 7 -29.30 11.65 45.30
N GLY A 8 -28.25 11.10 44.68
CA GLY A 8 -26.86 11.18 45.13
C GLY A 8 -25.93 11.35 43.92
N ASN A 9 -25.57 12.60 43.65
CA ASN A 9 -24.61 13.04 42.66
C ASN A 9 -23.19 12.64 43.13
N MET A 10 -22.46 11.81 42.37
CA MET A 10 -21.03 11.56 42.61
C MET A 10 -20.23 11.82 41.34
N HIS A 11 -19.57 12.98 41.34
CA HIS A 11 -18.43 13.29 40.49
C HIS A 11 -17.31 12.26 40.71
N THR A 12 -16.94 11.53 39.68
CA THR A 12 -15.66 10.82 39.60
C THR A 12 -14.64 11.69 38.85
N PRO A 13 -13.43 11.92 39.39
CA PRO A 13 -12.46 12.83 38.81
C PRO A 13 -11.73 12.20 37.62
N VAL A 14 -11.57 13.01 36.57
CA VAL A 14 -10.72 12.76 35.40
C VAL A 14 -9.26 12.69 35.87
N LYS A 15 -8.59 11.57 35.60
CA LYS A 15 -7.13 11.43 35.80
C LYS A 15 -6.38 11.98 34.58
N PRO A 16 -5.23 12.64 34.77
CA PRO A 16 -4.48 13.28 33.69
C PRO A 16 -3.75 12.28 32.78
N ASN A 17 -3.54 12.68 31.52
CA ASN A 17 -2.70 12.03 30.52
C ASN A 17 -1.34 11.60 31.10
N VAL A 18 -0.98 10.34 30.92
CA VAL A 18 0.36 9.81 31.20
C VAL A 18 1.15 9.83 29.89
N SER A 19 2.33 10.46 29.92
CA SER A 19 3.31 10.52 28.82
C SER A 19 3.85 9.13 28.50
N ILE A 20 4.26 8.93 27.25
CA ILE A 20 4.73 7.65 26.69
C ILE A 20 6.14 7.25 27.18
N ASP A 21 6.81 8.07 28.01
CA ASP A 21 8.22 7.90 28.37
C ASP A 21 8.53 6.97 29.56
N ASP A 22 7.53 6.43 30.27
CA ASP A 22 7.78 5.71 31.54
C ASP A 22 7.18 4.28 31.58
N MET A 23 7.68 3.36 30.77
CA MET A 23 7.48 1.91 31.02
C MET A 23 8.78 1.10 30.83
N PRO A 24 9.20 0.29 31.82
CA PRO A 24 10.44 -0.48 31.75
C PRO A 24 10.26 -1.73 30.87
N MET A 25 11.15 -1.91 29.88
CA MET A 25 11.25 -3.13 29.07
C MET A 25 12.24 -4.12 29.71
N SER A 26 11.83 -5.38 29.85
CA SER A 26 12.67 -6.48 30.35
C SER A 26 13.61 -6.97 29.26
N THR A 27 14.91 -7.03 29.57
CA THR A 27 15.94 -7.62 28.71
C THR A 27 16.19 -9.07 29.11
N ASP A 28 15.68 -10.03 28.34
CA ASP A 28 16.25 -11.38 28.26
C ASP A 28 15.69 -12.13 27.05
N VAL A 29 16.45 -12.20 25.97
CA VAL A 29 16.24 -13.18 24.88
C VAL A 29 17.62 -13.64 24.40
N GLY A 30 17.86 -14.96 24.50
CA GLY A 30 19.12 -15.61 24.13
C GLY A 30 19.40 -15.62 22.61
N PRO A 31 20.59 -16.06 22.20
CA PRO A 31 21.07 -15.92 20.82
C PRO A 31 20.31 -16.84 19.86
N GLY A 32 19.70 -16.23 18.84
CA GLY A 32 19.18 -16.93 17.66
C GLY A 32 20.30 -17.43 16.73
N PRO A 33 20.01 -18.36 15.81
CA PRO A 33 21.02 -19.02 14.99
C PRO A 33 21.71 -18.03 14.03
N GLN A 34 23.04 -18.10 13.98
CA GLN A 34 23.89 -17.31 13.09
C GLN A 34 23.73 -17.80 11.65
N VAL A 35 23.15 -16.95 10.78
CA VAL A 35 23.19 -17.10 9.33
C VAL A 35 24.44 -16.39 8.83
N LYS A 36 25.32 -17.10 8.11
CA LYS A 36 26.49 -16.50 7.46
C LYS A 36 26.02 -15.70 6.24
N VAL A 37 26.17 -14.39 6.29
CA VAL A 37 25.97 -13.47 5.15
C VAL A 37 27.32 -13.28 4.47
N SER A 38 27.42 -13.56 3.17
CA SER A 38 28.61 -13.23 2.37
C SER A 38 28.37 -11.91 1.65
N TYR A 39 28.91 -10.83 2.21
CA TYR A 39 28.91 -9.47 1.66
C TYR A 39 29.99 -9.31 0.58
N GLN A 40 29.85 -9.96 -0.59
CA GLN A 40 30.86 -9.81 -1.65
C GLN A 40 30.35 -9.43 -3.05
N ASP A 41 29.05 -9.49 -3.35
CA ASP A 41 28.61 -9.36 -4.76
C ASP A 41 27.88 -8.06 -5.14
N SER A 42 27.80 -7.06 -4.26
CA SER A 42 27.10 -5.79 -4.58
C SER A 42 27.97 -4.54 -4.57
N TYR A 43 29.28 -4.64 -4.29
CA TYR A 43 30.15 -3.47 -4.12
C TYR A 43 31.07 -3.16 -5.30
N SER A 44 31.13 -3.98 -6.36
CA SER A 44 32.10 -3.75 -7.45
C SER A 44 31.53 -3.14 -8.73
N ASN A 45 30.24 -3.33 -9.06
CA ASN A 45 29.81 -3.14 -10.45
C ASN A 45 29.10 -1.81 -10.77
N GLU A 46 28.85 -0.94 -9.78
CA GLU A 46 28.22 0.38 -10.03
C GLU A 46 29.20 1.56 -9.88
N LEU A 47 30.48 1.30 -9.57
CA LEU A 47 31.50 2.34 -9.36
C LEU A 47 32.21 2.81 -10.64
N ASP A 48 32.15 2.04 -11.73
CA ASP A 48 32.91 2.35 -12.94
C ASP A 48 32.19 3.31 -13.92
N ASP A 49 30.85 3.38 -13.88
CA ASP A 49 30.07 4.13 -14.88
C ASP A 49 29.78 5.61 -14.51
N VAL A 50 30.16 6.07 -13.32
CA VAL A 50 29.97 7.48 -12.88
C VAL A 50 31.26 8.31 -12.95
N ALA A 51 32.38 7.70 -13.36
CA ALA A 51 33.72 8.31 -13.34
C ALA A 51 33.97 9.40 -14.41
N HIS A 52 32.99 9.75 -15.25
CA HIS A 52 33.23 10.59 -16.43
C HIS A 52 32.51 11.94 -16.51
N SER A 53 31.94 12.47 -15.43
CA SER A 53 31.38 13.84 -15.51
C SER A 53 31.24 14.64 -14.20
N ILE A 54 32.21 14.56 -13.27
CA ILE A 54 32.26 15.49 -12.14
C ILE A 54 33.67 16.06 -12.01
N ASP A 55 33.81 17.35 -12.35
CA ASP A 55 35.04 18.16 -12.20
C ASP A 55 35.23 18.60 -10.74
N GLY A 56 35.05 17.66 -9.80
CA GLY A 56 35.42 17.79 -8.39
C GLY A 56 36.77 17.11 -8.24
N SER A 57 37.76 17.79 -7.67
CA SER A 57 39.13 17.25 -7.58
C SER A 57 39.12 15.83 -7.01
N ASP A 58 39.73 14.86 -7.71
CA ASP A 58 39.84 13.44 -7.30
C ASP A 58 40.18 13.25 -5.80
N HIS A 59 40.94 14.20 -5.24
CA HIS A 59 41.34 14.23 -3.85
C HIS A 59 40.16 14.38 -2.85
N GLU A 60 39.13 15.16 -3.19
CA GLU A 60 37.97 15.40 -2.31
C GLU A 60 37.07 14.17 -2.28
N TYR A 61 36.90 13.50 -3.43
CA TYR A 61 36.19 12.22 -3.52
C TYR A 61 36.94 11.11 -2.78
N GLN A 62 38.26 11.01 -2.95
CA GLN A 62 39.09 10.05 -2.22
C GLN A 62 39.00 10.24 -0.70
N GLN A 63 38.99 11.49 -0.23
CA GLN A 63 38.87 11.79 1.20
C GLN A 63 37.50 11.38 1.76
N LEU A 64 36.43 11.53 0.99
CA LEU A 64 35.09 11.07 1.35
C LEU A 64 35.01 9.53 1.41
N MET A 65 35.68 8.83 0.49
CA MET A 65 35.73 7.37 0.49
C MET A 65 36.50 6.85 1.70
N GLU A 66 37.66 7.46 2.00
CA GLU A 66 38.47 7.10 3.15
C GLU A 66 37.74 7.37 4.47
N GLU A 67 37.02 8.49 4.58
CA GLU A 67 36.14 8.79 5.73
C GLU A 67 35.04 7.73 5.89
N ALA A 68 34.39 7.31 4.80
CA ALA A 68 33.34 6.28 4.84
C ALA A 68 33.89 4.91 5.23
N MET A 69 35.05 4.51 4.69
CA MET A 69 35.74 3.26 5.04
C MET A 69 36.15 3.19 6.52
N HIS A 70 36.46 4.34 7.13
CA HIS A 70 36.84 4.42 8.54
C HIS A 70 35.69 4.78 9.48
N ALA A 71 34.50 5.11 8.96
CA ALA A 71 33.37 5.54 9.78
C ALA A 71 32.81 4.40 10.65
N PHE A 72 32.71 3.21 10.07
CA PHE A 72 32.23 1.98 10.70
C PHE A 72 32.99 0.78 10.13
N THR A 73 33.18 -0.23 10.96
CA THR A 73 33.63 -1.55 10.49
C THR A 73 32.50 -2.27 9.75
N GLU A 74 32.85 -3.23 8.89
CA GLU A 74 31.86 -4.05 8.17
C GLU A 74 30.90 -4.76 9.15
N GLU A 75 31.42 -5.28 10.27
CA GLU A 75 30.62 -5.94 11.30
C GLU A 75 29.64 -4.98 11.99
N GLU A 76 30.04 -3.72 12.23
CA GLU A 76 29.14 -2.71 12.79
C GLU A 76 28.01 -2.36 11.81
N VAL A 77 28.33 -2.22 10.52
CA VAL A 77 27.33 -1.95 9.48
C VAL A 77 26.37 -3.14 9.37
N GLU A 78 26.87 -4.37 9.35
CA GLU A 78 26.03 -5.57 9.32
C GLU A 78 25.10 -5.64 10.54
N GLN A 79 25.61 -5.37 11.74
CA GLN A 79 24.79 -5.31 12.96
C GLN A 79 23.74 -4.21 12.91
N MET A 80 24.09 -3.03 12.39
CA MET A 80 23.18 -1.91 12.20
C MET A 80 22.07 -2.25 11.21
N MET A 81 22.42 -2.85 10.07
CA MET A 81 21.47 -3.26 9.04
C MET A 81 20.59 -4.41 9.51
N GLY A 82 21.15 -5.42 10.18
CA GLY A 82 20.37 -6.50 10.81
C GLY A 82 19.39 -5.96 11.85
N PHE A 83 19.84 -5.06 12.73
CA PHE A 83 18.96 -4.40 13.70
C PHE A 83 17.85 -3.59 13.01
N LEU A 84 18.18 -2.86 11.94
CA LEU A 84 17.20 -2.10 11.17
C LEU A 84 16.17 -3.01 10.50
N LYS A 85 16.61 -4.07 9.81
CA LYS A 85 15.77 -5.01 9.08
C LYS A 85 14.82 -5.77 10.02
N GLU A 86 15.22 -6.01 11.27
CA GLU A 86 14.40 -6.71 12.27
C GLU A 86 13.53 -5.80 13.13
N ARG A 87 14.07 -4.68 13.64
CA ARG A 87 13.37 -3.78 14.59
C ARG A 87 12.75 -2.55 13.92
N GLY A 88 13.21 -2.21 12.71
CA GLY A 88 12.71 -1.11 11.91
C GLY A 88 13.20 0.28 12.32
N MET A 89 12.73 1.28 11.55
CA MET A 89 13.20 2.66 11.61
C MET A 89 13.09 3.33 12.98
N MET A 90 11.96 3.17 13.68
CA MET A 90 11.75 3.85 14.97
C MET A 90 12.73 3.35 16.03
N ALA A 91 12.87 2.04 16.17
CA ALA A 91 13.84 1.45 17.08
C ALA A 91 15.29 1.80 16.68
N PHE A 92 15.58 1.83 15.37
CA PHE A 92 16.90 2.22 14.87
C PHE A 92 17.25 3.66 15.25
N LEU A 93 16.36 4.62 14.98
CA LEU A 93 16.57 6.02 15.35
C LEU A 93 16.68 6.18 16.86
N GLN A 94 15.82 5.52 17.64
CA GLN A 94 15.88 5.58 19.10
C GLN A 94 17.19 5.04 19.66
N ARG A 95 17.71 3.93 19.12
CA ARG A 95 18.96 3.31 19.56
C ARG A 95 20.18 4.11 19.12
N TYR A 96 20.31 4.38 17.82
CA TYR A 96 21.56 4.92 17.27
C TYR A 96 21.63 6.45 17.35
N VAL A 97 20.53 7.16 17.09
CA VAL A 97 20.50 8.63 17.21
C VAL A 97 20.17 9.04 18.66
N GLY A 98 19.25 8.34 19.33
CA GLY A 98 18.80 8.72 20.67
C GLY A 98 19.72 8.25 21.80
N GLN A 99 19.97 6.95 21.91
CA GLN A 99 20.71 6.36 23.05
C GLN A 99 22.22 6.40 22.88
N LEU A 100 22.70 6.07 21.67
CA LEU A 100 24.13 6.07 21.34
C LEU A 100 24.63 7.43 20.84
N ASP A 101 23.72 8.39 20.63
CA ASP A 101 24.02 9.77 20.22
C ASP A 101 24.94 9.87 18.99
N ILE A 102 24.76 8.95 18.04
CA ILE A 102 25.54 8.95 16.79
C ILE A 102 24.97 10.02 15.86
N PRO A 103 25.80 10.97 15.36
CA PRO A 103 25.33 12.00 14.45
C PRO A 103 24.67 11.40 13.19
N PRO A 104 23.49 11.89 12.76
CA PRO A 104 22.81 11.42 11.56
C PRO A 104 23.69 11.49 10.29
N SER A 105 24.54 12.50 10.20
CA SER A 105 25.54 12.66 9.12
C SER A 105 26.53 11.50 9.05
N LYS A 106 26.98 10.99 10.21
CA LYS A 106 27.84 9.81 10.28
C LYS A 106 27.06 8.55 9.90
N LEU A 107 25.83 8.39 10.41
CA LEU A 107 24.98 7.24 10.10
C LEU A 107 24.70 7.10 8.61
N LEU A 108 24.56 8.19 7.86
CA LEU A 108 24.40 8.15 6.40
C LEU A 108 25.52 7.38 5.69
N LEU A 109 26.75 7.43 6.22
CA LEU A 109 27.88 6.68 5.66
C LEU A 109 27.68 5.16 5.80
N ALA A 110 27.05 4.69 6.88
CA ALA A 110 26.70 3.28 7.03
C ALA A 110 25.70 2.81 5.95
N PHE A 111 24.88 3.72 5.42
CA PHE A 111 23.96 3.46 4.30
C PHE A 111 24.60 3.72 2.92
N GLY A 112 25.91 3.98 2.85
CA GLY A 112 26.60 4.33 1.61
C GLY A 112 26.22 5.69 1.04
N VAL A 113 25.58 6.56 1.82
CA VAL A 113 25.16 7.90 1.36
C VAL A 113 26.27 8.91 1.64
N LEU A 114 26.94 9.32 0.57
CA LEU A 114 28.04 10.28 0.59
C LEU A 114 27.55 11.64 0.11
N LEU A 115 27.61 12.63 0.99
CA LEU A 115 27.23 14.00 0.68
C LEU A 115 28.48 14.83 0.37
N ALA A 116 28.43 15.58 -0.73
CA ALA A 116 29.51 16.50 -1.11
C ALA A 116 29.76 17.55 0.00
N PRO A 117 31.01 18.00 0.22
CA PRO A 117 31.34 18.87 1.36
C PRO A 117 30.61 20.20 1.35
N ASP A 118 30.40 20.80 0.17
CA ASP A 118 29.59 22.00 0.00
C ASP A 118 28.16 21.82 0.52
N LEU A 119 27.55 20.68 0.20
CA LEU A 119 26.19 20.35 0.65
C LEU A 119 26.18 20.12 2.16
N ARG A 120 27.19 19.45 2.72
CA ARG A 120 27.29 19.20 4.17
C ARG A 120 27.26 20.50 5.00
N SER A 121 27.88 21.56 4.49
CA SER A 121 27.92 22.89 5.15
C SER A 121 26.59 23.65 5.14
N GLN A 122 25.68 23.30 4.23
CA GLN A 122 24.40 23.97 4.02
C GLN A 122 23.23 23.24 4.70
N LEU A 123 23.42 21.98 5.11
CA LEU A 123 22.38 21.17 5.73
C LEU A 123 22.31 21.40 7.24
N THR A 124 21.09 21.36 7.76
CA THR A 124 20.80 21.39 9.19
C THR A 124 20.64 19.95 9.69
N GLU A 125 20.68 19.75 11.01
CA GLU A 125 20.38 18.44 11.63
C GLU A 125 19.03 17.86 11.16
N GLU A 126 18.00 18.69 11.01
CA GLU A 126 16.70 18.26 10.50
C GLU A 126 16.79 17.71 9.07
N HIS A 127 17.61 18.32 8.21
CA HIS A 127 17.85 17.83 6.86
C HIS A 127 18.60 16.49 6.87
N TYR A 128 19.61 16.32 7.72
CA TYR A 128 20.30 15.04 7.86
C TYR A 128 19.37 13.92 8.36
N ILE A 129 18.50 14.20 9.32
CA ILE A 129 17.49 13.25 9.79
C ILE A 129 16.53 12.88 8.65
N ALA A 130 16.11 13.83 7.82
CA ALA A 130 15.25 13.56 6.67
C ALA A 130 15.93 12.66 5.64
N LEU A 131 17.20 12.94 5.32
CA LEU A 131 18.01 12.09 4.42
C LEU A 131 18.22 10.69 5.01
N LEU A 132 18.50 10.60 6.31
CA LEU A 132 18.67 9.32 7.01
C LEU A 132 17.38 8.49 6.98
N LYS A 133 16.22 9.11 7.22
CA LYS A 133 14.92 8.44 7.09
C LYS A 133 14.69 7.93 5.67
N GLN A 134 15.12 8.67 4.65
CA GLN A 134 15.02 8.24 3.26
C GLN A 134 15.96 7.06 2.96
N ALA A 135 17.19 7.09 3.46
CA ALA A 135 18.15 5.99 3.33
C ALA A 135 17.64 4.72 4.02
N ILE A 136 17.18 4.84 5.28
CA ILE A 136 16.55 3.75 6.03
C ILE A 136 15.34 3.19 5.27
N SER A 137 14.47 4.06 4.76
CA SER A 137 13.31 3.64 3.99
C SER A 137 13.74 2.81 2.79
N ARG A 138 14.74 3.26 2.00
CA ARG A 138 15.29 2.51 0.87
C ARG A 138 15.77 1.12 1.27
N THR A 139 16.56 1.00 2.33
CA THR A 139 17.06 -0.30 2.84
C THR A 139 15.93 -1.22 3.28
N LEU A 140 14.89 -0.70 3.94
CA LEU A 140 13.74 -1.52 4.35
C LEU A 140 12.88 -2.00 3.17
N ARG A 141 12.90 -1.29 2.04
CA ARG A 141 12.24 -1.74 0.80
C ARG A 141 12.98 -2.90 0.15
N ASP A 142 14.29 -2.94 0.30
CA ASP A 142 15.12 -3.97 -0.30
C ASP A 142 15.24 -5.18 0.64
N ARG A 143 14.12 -5.89 0.77
CA ARG A 143 14.07 -7.14 1.52
C ARG A 143 14.70 -8.26 0.69
N GLU A 144 15.62 -8.97 1.31
CA GLU A 144 16.15 -10.23 0.79
C GLU A 144 15.15 -11.36 0.99
N ARG A 145 15.06 -12.24 -0.01
CA ARG A 145 14.18 -13.40 0.02
C ARG A 145 14.75 -14.46 0.96
N LEU A 146 13.88 -15.12 1.70
CA LEU A 146 14.21 -16.30 2.49
C LEU A 146 14.29 -17.53 1.57
N SER A 147 15.51 -17.92 1.21
CA SER A 147 15.77 -19.02 0.26
C SER A 147 15.23 -20.38 0.71
N GLN A 148 14.99 -20.57 2.00
CA GLN A 148 14.40 -21.80 2.54
C GLN A 148 12.92 -22.01 2.19
N TYR A 149 12.22 -21.01 1.64
CA TYR A 149 10.81 -21.09 1.27
C TYR A 149 10.62 -20.78 -0.22
N GLU A 150 10.18 -21.77 -1.00
CA GLU A 150 10.11 -21.65 -2.46
C GLU A 150 8.91 -22.35 -3.10
N THR A 151 8.33 -23.31 -2.40
CA THR A 151 7.34 -24.24 -2.96
C THR A 151 5.94 -24.00 -2.41
N ILE A 152 4.92 -24.51 -3.11
CA ILE A 152 3.56 -24.51 -2.56
C ILE A 152 3.47 -25.36 -1.28
N ASP A 153 4.32 -26.36 -1.13
CA ASP A 153 4.36 -27.18 0.07
C ASP A 153 4.88 -26.38 1.26
N ASP A 154 5.87 -25.50 1.03
CA ASP A 154 6.33 -24.51 2.01
C ASP A 154 5.21 -23.54 2.38
N ALA A 155 4.47 -23.00 1.39
CA ALA A 155 3.33 -22.12 1.65
C ALA A 155 2.27 -22.81 2.54
N VAL A 156 1.94 -24.07 2.24
CA VAL A 156 0.99 -24.87 3.03
C VAL A 156 1.53 -25.14 4.44
N ALA A 157 2.83 -25.46 4.57
CA ALA A 157 3.47 -25.69 5.86
C ALA A 157 3.52 -24.41 6.72
N LEU A 158 3.86 -23.28 6.12
CA LEU A 158 3.83 -21.96 6.76
C LEU A 158 2.43 -21.64 7.27
N ILE A 159 1.40 -21.67 6.41
CA ILE A 159 0.02 -21.41 6.83
C ILE A 159 -0.46 -22.37 7.93
N ARG A 160 -0.03 -23.65 7.86
CA ARG A 160 -0.37 -24.67 8.87
C ARG A 160 0.31 -24.40 10.21
N ASN A 161 1.55 -23.96 10.24
CA ASN A 161 2.37 -23.84 11.45
C ASN A 161 2.28 -22.45 12.11
N SER A 162 2.06 -21.39 11.32
CA SER A 162 1.92 -20.03 11.80
C SER A 162 0.68 -19.83 12.67
N LYS A 163 0.81 -18.99 13.69
CA LYS A 163 -0.23 -18.66 14.68
C LYS A 163 -0.64 -17.19 14.61
N HIS A 164 0.20 -16.33 14.06
CA HIS A 164 0.01 -14.87 14.01
C HIS A 164 0.18 -14.38 12.57
N ILE A 165 -0.75 -14.80 11.72
CA ILE A 165 -0.76 -14.48 10.29
C ILE A 165 -1.33 -13.08 10.08
N LEU A 166 -0.54 -12.19 9.49
CA LEU A 166 -1.00 -10.88 9.03
C LEU A 166 -1.41 -11.00 7.56
N VAL A 167 -2.67 -10.69 7.28
CA VAL A 167 -3.23 -10.81 5.92
C VAL A 167 -3.50 -9.43 5.35
N LEU A 168 -2.97 -9.15 4.17
CA LEU A 168 -3.13 -7.87 3.50
C LEU A 168 -3.91 -8.05 2.20
N THR A 169 -5.04 -7.35 2.08
CA THR A 169 -6.02 -7.57 1.00
C THR A 169 -6.29 -6.29 0.22
N GLY A 170 -6.52 -6.45 -1.09
CA GLY A 170 -7.01 -5.40 -1.96
C GLY A 170 -8.17 -5.84 -2.84
N ALA A 171 -8.46 -5.05 -3.87
CA ALA A 171 -9.69 -5.20 -4.65
C ALA A 171 -9.82 -6.57 -5.35
N GLY A 172 -8.71 -7.26 -5.59
CA GLY A 172 -8.68 -8.59 -6.22
C GLY A 172 -9.49 -9.65 -5.47
N ILE A 173 -9.67 -9.54 -4.15
CA ILE A 173 -10.50 -10.50 -3.39
C ILE A 173 -12.01 -10.28 -3.61
N SER A 174 -12.41 -9.13 -4.14
CA SER A 174 -13.82 -8.74 -4.33
C SER A 174 -14.28 -8.80 -5.79
N VAL A 175 -13.38 -9.09 -6.74
CA VAL A 175 -13.72 -9.18 -8.18
C VAL A 175 -14.79 -10.24 -8.44
N SER A 176 -14.67 -11.43 -7.83
CA SER A 176 -15.66 -12.50 -7.96
C SER A 176 -16.99 -12.22 -7.26
N CYS A 177 -17.04 -11.18 -6.42
CA CYS A 177 -18.28 -10.71 -5.77
C CYS A 177 -19.12 -9.83 -6.70
N GLY A 178 -18.59 -9.44 -7.88
CA GLY A 178 -19.22 -8.50 -8.81
C GLY A 178 -18.79 -7.04 -8.59
N ILE A 179 -17.80 -6.80 -7.73
CA ILE A 179 -17.22 -5.47 -7.51
C ILE A 179 -15.97 -5.37 -8.41
N PRO A 180 -15.99 -4.53 -9.46
CA PRO A 180 -14.81 -4.36 -10.30
C PRO A 180 -13.66 -3.75 -9.49
N ASP A 181 -12.44 -4.18 -9.77
CA ASP A 181 -11.27 -3.52 -9.21
C ASP A 181 -11.08 -2.14 -9.85
N PHE A 182 -10.15 -1.35 -9.31
CA PHE A 182 -9.94 0.00 -9.82
C PHE A 182 -9.14 0.02 -11.13
N ARG A 183 -8.19 -0.89 -11.30
CA ARG A 183 -7.04 -0.70 -12.20
C ARG A 183 -6.96 -1.68 -13.36
N SER A 184 -7.69 -2.80 -13.34
CA SER A 184 -7.67 -3.75 -14.45
C SER A 184 -8.18 -3.11 -15.74
N THR A 185 -7.98 -3.83 -16.85
CA THR A 185 -8.47 -3.45 -18.17
C THR A 185 -9.98 -3.22 -18.22
N GLN A 186 -10.73 -3.88 -17.33
CA GLN A 186 -12.18 -3.71 -17.17
C GLN A 186 -12.55 -2.97 -15.87
N GLY A 187 -11.57 -2.43 -15.16
CA GLY A 187 -11.73 -1.79 -13.87
C GLY A 187 -12.39 -0.42 -13.93
N ILE A 188 -12.66 0.14 -12.75
CA ILE A 188 -13.38 1.41 -12.57
C ILE A 188 -12.72 2.56 -13.35
N TYR A 189 -11.39 2.66 -13.34
CA TYR A 189 -10.70 3.75 -14.04
C TYR A 189 -10.78 3.64 -15.56
N ALA A 190 -10.84 2.43 -16.12
CA ALA A 190 -11.04 2.24 -17.56
C ALA A 190 -12.44 2.74 -17.96
N GLN A 191 -13.46 2.33 -17.22
CA GLN A 191 -14.85 2.71 -17.48
C GLN A 191 -15.09 4.22 -17.26
N LEU A 192 -14.43 4.82 -16.28
CA LEU A 192 -14.52 6.27 -16.05
C LEU A 192 -13.96 7.05 -17.23
N ARG A 193 -12.80 6.66 -17.78
CA ARG A 193 -12.21 7.34 -18.95
C ARG A 193 -13.12 7.34 -20.18
N GLU A 194 -13.98 6.32 -20.31
CA GLU A 194 -14.95 6.22 -21.40
C GLU A 194 -16.20 7.10 -21.18
N SER A 195 -16.49 7.48 -19.93
CA SER A 195 -17.63 8.35 -19.59
C SER A 195 -17.36 9.83 -19.86
N GLU A 196 -18.41 10.61 -20.16
CA GLU A 196 -18.30 12.07 -20.36
C GLU A 196 -17.66 12.78 -19.15
N ILE A 197 -17.97 12.32 -17.94
CA ILE A 197 -17.40 12.87 -16.70
C ILE A 197 -15.91 12.57 -16.62
N GLY A 198 -15.47 11.35 -16.94
CA GLY A 198 -14.06 11.00 -16.85
C GLY A 198 -13.18 11.60 -17.96
N GLN A 199 -13.77 11.99 -19.10
CA GLN A 199 -13.05 12.79 -20.11
C GLN A 199 -12.66 14.19 -19.60
N THR A 200 -13.33 14.70 -18.56
CA THR A 200 -12.97 15.97 -17.91
C THR A 200 -11.89 15.81 -16.85
N LEU A 201 -11.56 14.58 -16.45
CA LEU A 201 -10.53 14.29 -15.46
C LEU A 201 -9.18 14.10 -16.15
N ALA A 202 -8.13 14.70 -15.59
CA ALA A 202 -6.76 14.48 -16.05
C ALA A 202 -6.26 13.08 -15.63
N ASP A 203 -6.71 12.59 -14.48
CA ASP A 203 -6.46 11.24 -13.97
C ASP A 203 -7.72 10.73 -13.24
N PRO A 204 -8.22 9.51 -13.53
CA PRO A 204 -9.30 8.88 -12.78
C PRO A 204 -9.11 8.84 -11.25
N GLN A 205 -7.87 8.87 -10.75
CA GLN A 205 -7.58 8.96 -9.31
C GLN A 205 -8.09 10.27 -8.67
N GLN A 206 -8.26 11.35 -9.44
CA GLN A 206 -8.74 12.65 -8.96
C GLN A 206 -10.13 12.56 -8.30
N MET A 207 -10.95 11.57 -8.66
CA MET A 207 -12.25 11.33 -8.01
C MET A 207 -12.13 11.10 -6.50
N PHE A 208 -11.00 10.54 -6.06
CA PHE A 208 -10.71 10.26 -4.65
C PHE A 208 -9.74 11.29 -4.05
N ASP A 209 -9.46 12.42 -4.71
CA ASP A 209 -8.65 13.50 -4.14
C ASP A 209 -9.52 14.42 -3.27
N LEU A 210 -9.07 14.71 -2.04
CA LEU A 210 -9.88 15.52 -1.10
C LEU A 210 -10.09 16.95 -1.60
N LYS A 211 -9.08 17.57 -2.23
CA LYS A 211 -9.20 18.94 -2.73
C LYS A 211 -10.16 18.97 -3.90
N PHE A 212 -10.00 18.05 -4.84
CA PHE A 212 -10.91 17.91 -5.97
C PHE A 212 -12.35 17.64 -5.53
N PHE A 213 -12.56 16.77 -4.53
CA PHE A 213 -13.89 16.50 -3.97
C PHE A 213 -14.57 17.73 -3.37
N LYS A 214 -13.80 18.62 -2.72
CA LYS A 214 -14.34 19.85 -2.15
C LYS A 214 -14.79 20.84 -3.23
N GLU A 215 -14.16 20.79 -4.41
CA GLU A 215 -14.49 21.63 -5.55
C GLU A 215 -15.63 21.03 -6.40
N ASN A 216 -15.58 19.72 -6.67
CA ASN A 216 -16.48 19.00 -7.58
C ASN A 216 -16.99 17.66 -6.99
N PRO A 217 -17.78 17.68 -5.90
CA PRO A 217 -18.25 16.46 -5.23
C PRO A 217 -19.24 15.64 -6.08
N SER A 218 -19.87 16.26 -7.08
CA SER A 218 -20.78 15.59 -8.02
C SER A 218 -20.11 14.42 -8.75
N VAL A 219 -18.82 14.53 -9.09
CA VAL A 219 -18.05 13.50 -9.78
C VAL A 219 -17.93 12.21 -8.96
N PHE A 220 -17.71 12.34 -7.64
CA PHE A 220 -17.70 11.18 -6.76
C PHE A 220 -19.10 10.60 -6.61
N TYR A 221 -20.13 11.44 -6.43
CA TYR A 221 -21.50 10.98 -6.19
C TYR A 221 -22.20 10.40 -7.42
N SER A 222 -21.82 10.78 -8.64
CA SER A 222 -22.27 10.10 -9.86
C SER A 222 -21.76 8.66 -9.95
N PHE A 223 -20.73 8.31 -9.18
CA PHE A 223 -20.11 6.98 -9.19
C PHE A 223 -20.35 6.19 -7.89
N ALA A 224 -20.59 6.86 -6.76
CA ALA A 224 -20.64 6.25 -5.43
C ALA A 224 -21.61 5.06 -5.31
N HIS A 225 -22.72 5.04 -6.06
CA HIS A 225 -23.69 3.94 -6.04
C HIS A 225 -23.11 2.60 -6.51
N ARG A 226 -22.06 2.63 -7.34
CA ARG A 226 -21.42 1.42 -7.89
C ARG A 226 -20.51 0.71 -6.90
N ILE A 227 -19.98 1.46 -5.94
CA ILE A 227 -19.07 1.00 -4.88
C ILE A 227 -19.75 0.95 -3.51
N PHE A 228 -20.99 1.42 -3.40
CA PHE A 228 -21.74 1.37 -2.16
C PHE A 228 -22.02 -0.10 -1.77
N PRO A 229 -21.82 -0.50 -0.51
CA PRO A 229 -22.08 -1.86 -0.07
C PRO A 229 -23.57 -2.20 -0.19
N SER A 230 -23.98 -2.89 -1.26
CA SER A 230 -25.35 -3.39 -1.39
C SER A 230 -25.38 -4.77 -2.04
N ASN A 231 -26.00 -5.73 -1.35
CA ASN A 231 -26.32 -7.09 -1.81
C ASN A 231 -25.16 -7.97 -2.35
N PHE A 232 -23.91 -7.54 -2.25
CA PHE A 232 -22.76 -8.38 -2.61
C PHE A 232 -22.55 -9.49 -1.57
N LYS A 233 -22.17 -10.68 -2.05
CA LYS A 233 -21.84 -11.83 -1.20
C LYS A 233 -20.33 -11.96 -1.12
N PRO A 234 -19.74 -12.21 0.08
CA PRO A 234 -18.31 -12.40 0.20
C PRO A 234 -17.78 -13.56 -0.65
N SER A 235 -16.56 -13.41 -1.17
CA SER A 235 -15.85 -14.43 -1.96
C SER A 235 -15.26 -15.54 -1.08
N PRO A 236 -14.85 -16.68 -1.67
CA PRO A 236 -13.98 -17.68 -1.03
C PRO A 236 -12.78 -17.08 -0.28
N CYS A 237 -12.13 -16.05 -0.81
CA CYS A 237 -11.03 -15.36 -0.11
C CYS A 237 -11.48 -14.78 1.25
N HIS A 238 -12.63 -14.13 1.31
CA HIS A 238 -13.17 -13.60 2.57
C HIS A 238 -13.43 -14.72 3.59
N TYR A 239 -14.00 -15.84 3.13
CA TYR A 239 -14.23 -17.01 3.98
C TYR A 239 -12.94 -17.72 4.39
N PHE A 240 -11.90 -17.69 3.56
CA PHE A 240 -10.57 -18.18 3.93
C PHE A 240 -9.98 -17.35 5.08
N ILE A 241 -10.08 -16.02 5.01
CA ILE A 241 -9.65 -15.12 6.10
C ILE A 241 -10.47 -15.39 7.37
N LYS A 242 -11.79 -15.55 7.24
CA LYS A 242 -12.66 -15.96 8.35
C LYS A 242 -12.21 -17.28 8.98
N LEU A 243 -11.82 -18.25 8.15
CA LEU A 243 -11.36 -19.56 8.59
C LEU A 243 -10.01 -19.48 9.31
N LEU A 244 -9.09 -18.63 8.87
CA LEU A 244 -7.86 -18.31 9.60
C LEU A 244 -8.17 -17.76 10.99
N GLU A 245 -9.17 -16.88 11.10
CA GLU A 245 -9.63 -16.35 12.38
C GLU A 245 -10.27 -17.43 13.26
N ASP A 246 -11.16 -18.26 12.73
CA ASP A 246 -11.81 -19.33 13.48
C ASP A 246 -10.82 -20.39 13.97
N LYS A 247 -9.73 -20.60 13.23
CA LYS A 247 -8.62 -21.46 13.63
C LYS A 247 -7.62 -20.78 14.55
N SER A 248 -7.89 -19.55 15.01
CA SER A 248 -7.02 -18.75 15.88
C SER A 248 -5.62 -18.51 15.30
N LYS A 249 -5.54 -18.35 13.98
CA LYS A 249 -4.29 -18.07 13.24
C LYS A 249 -4.19 -16.64 12.72
N LEU A 250 -5.33 -15.96 12.53
CA LEU A 250 -5.33 -14.57 12.04
C LEU A 250 -4.89 -13.63 13.17
N LEU A 251 -3.78 -12.92 12.97
CA LEU A 251 -3.37 -11.78 13.79
C LEU A 251 -4.23 -10.57 13.45
N ARG A 252 -4.24 -10.19 12.16
CA ARG A 252 -5.03 -9.09 11.62
C ARG A 252 -5.22 -9.25 10.13
N ASN A 253 -6.33 -8.76 9.61
CA ASN A 253 -6.50 -8.48 8.19
C ASN A 253 -6.51 -6.97 7.94
N TYR A 254 -5.48 -6.47 7.25
CA TYR A 254 -5.40 -5.10 6.74
C TYR A 254 -6.00 -5.07 5.34
N THR A 255 -7.15 -4.41 5.18
CA THR A 255 -7.83 -4.33 3.89
C THR A 255 -7.78 -2.93 3.30
N GLN A 256 -7.43 -2.84 2.03
CA GLN A 256 -7.56 -1.62 1.22
C GLN A 256 -8.99 -1.40 0.74
N ASN A 257 -9.85 -2.41 0.90
CA ASN A 257 -11.21 -2.37 0.41
C ASN A 257 -12.11 -1.55 1.32
N ILE A 258 -13.07 -0.88 0.68
CA ILE A 258 -14.10 -0.04 1.30
C ILE A 258 -15.48 -0.72 1.27
N ASP A 259 -15.57 -1.90 0.64
CA ASP A 259 -16.81 -2.65 0.41
C ASP A 259 -17.36 -3.35 1.67
N THR A 260 -16.54 -3.50 2.71
CA THR A 260 -16.88 -4.10 4.02
C THR A 260 -17.26 -5.58 3.97
N LEU A 261 -16.94 -6.30 2.88
CA LEU A 261 -17.29 -7.71 2.72
C LEU A 261 -16.60 -8.63 3.74
N GLU A 262 -15.47 -8.21 4.32
CA GLU A 262 -14.80 -8.92 5.41
C GLU A 262 -15.71 -9.00 6.65
N THR A 263 -16.39 -7.90 6.97
CA THR A 263 -17.33 -7.85 8.11
C THR A 263 -18.57 -8.69 7.83
N VAL A 264 -19.06 -8.68 6.58
CA VAL A 264 -20.18 -9.54 6.15
C VAL A 264 -19.82 -11.02 6.22
N ALA A 265 -18.58 -11.39 5.89
CA ALA A 265 -18.07 -12.75 6.07
C ALA A 265 -17.89 -13.13 7.56
N GLY A 266 -17.98 -12.17 8.47
CA GLY A 266 -17.87 -12.35 9.92
C GLY A 266 -16.46 -12.23 10.47
N VAL A 267 -15.50 -11.68 9.69
CA VAL A 267 -14.14 -11.41 10.15
C VAL A 267 -14.17 -10.27 11.15
N LYS A 268 -13.65 -10.49 12.36
CA LYS A 268 -13.64 -9.48 13.44
C LYS A 268 -12.33 -8.72 13.51
N LYS A 269 -11.21 -9.38 13.23
CA LYS A 269 -9.85 -8.82 13.25
C LYS A 269 -9.50 -8.09 11.95
N VAL A 270 -10.46 -7.38 11.36
CA VAL A 270 -10.25 -6.57 10.15
C VAL A 270 -9.96 -5.11 10.52
N LEU A 271 -9.07 -4.48 9.77
CA LEU A 271 -8.77 -3.06 9.80
C LEU A 271 -8.90 -2.49 8.39
N ASN A 272 -9.90 -1.63 8.18
CA ASN A 272 -10.11 -0.93 6.91
C ASN A 272 -9.13 0.24 6.80
N CYS A 273 -8.04 0.03 6.07
CA CYS A 273 -6.97 1.02 5.92
C CYS A 273 -7.48 2.29 5.27
N HIS A 274 -8.29 2.16 4.20
CA HIS A 274 -8.84 3.29 3.47
C HIS A 274 -10.25 3.70 3.94
N GLY A 275 -10.61 3.37 5.18
CA GLY A 275 -11.94 3.67 5.71
C GLY A 275 -13.05 2.82 5.07
N SER A 276 -14.31 3.24 5.22
CA SER A 276 -15.46 2.48 4.73
C SER A 276 -16.71 3.36 4.57
N PHE A 277 -17.77 2.79 3.98
CA PHE A 277 -19.10 3.40 3.95
C PHE A 277 -19.90 3.24 5.25
N ALA A 278 -19.32 2.74 6.35
CA ALA A 278 -20.04 2.53 7.61
C ALA A 278 -20.61 3.84 8.19
N THR A 279 -19.89 4.94 8.02
CA THR A 279 -20.25 6.27 8.50
C THR A 279 -19.91 7.32 7.46
N ALA A 280 -20.50 8.51 7.60
CA ALA A 280 -20.23 9.67 6.77
C ALA A 280 -20.14 10.93 7.62
N SER A 281 -19.15 11.78 7.34
CA SER A 281 -18.91 12.99 8.10
C SER A 281 -19.17 14.24 7.27
N CYS A 282 -19.76 15.26 7.89
CA CYS A 282 -19.91 16.56 7.24
C CYS A 282 -18.54 17.24 7.08
N ILE A 283 -18.17 17.63 5.85
CA ILE A 283 -16.89 18.29 5.58
C ILE A 283 -16.77 19.70 6.21
N THR A 284 -17.88 20.28 6.66
CA THR A 284 -17.93 21.63 7.25
C THR A 284 -17.95 21.60 8.77
N CYS A 285 -18.82 20.80 9.38
CA CYS A 285 -18.98 20.78 10.85
C CYS A 285 -18.40 19.54 11.54
N GLY A 286 -17.93 18.54 10.78
CA GLY A 286 -17.37 17.30 11.30
C GLY A 286 -18.38 16.39 12.01
N THR A 287 -19.68 16.69 11.97
CA THR A 287 -20.69 15.79 12.53
C THR A 287 -20.74 14.52 11.71
N GLN A 288 -20.64 13.38 12.40
CA GLN A 288 -20.69 12.05 11.81
C GLN A 288 -22.12 11.50 11.83
N PHE A 289 -22.50 10.83 10.75
CA PHE A 289 -23.78 10.20 10.50
C PHE A 289 -23.57 8.72 10.14
N PRO A 290 -24.51 7.83 10.46
CA PRO A 290 -24.53 6.48 9.91
C PRO A 290 -24.55 6.49 8.37
N GLY A 291 -23.75 5.62 7.73
CA GLY A 291 -23.67 5.57 6.26
C GLY A 291 -24.98 5.19 5.57
N GLU A 292 -25.88 4.49 6.27
CA GLU A 292 -27.22 4.16 5.76
C GLU A 292 -28.07 5.43 5.51
N GLU A 293 -27.81 6.54 6.21
CA GLU A 293 -28.56 7.79 6.02
C GLU A 293 -28.25 8.46 4.68
N ILE A 294 -27.07 8.22 4.10
CA ILE A 294 -26.68 8.80 2.80
C ILE A 294 -26.95 7.87 1.61
N LYS A 295 -27.44 6.66 1.88
CA LYS A 295 -27.67 5.62 0.87
C LYS A 295 -28.67 6.06 -0.19
N GLU A 296 -29.83 6.56 0.22
CA GLU A 296 -30.89 6.96 -0.72
C GLU A 296 -30.42 8.08 -1.67
N ASP A 297 -29.61 9.00 -1.17
CA ASP A 297 -29.03 10.06 -2.00
C ASP A 297 -27.96 9.52 -2.94
N ILE A 298 -27.07 8.64 -2.47
CA ILE A 298 -26.06 7.98 -3.31
C ILE A 298 -26.71 7.22 -4.48
N PHE A 299 -27.73 6.40 -4.22
CA PHE A 299 -28.41 5.62 -5.26
C PHE A 299 -29.24 6.48 -6.21
N ALA A 300 -29.62 7.68 -5.80
CA ALA A 300 -30.29 8.66 -6.65
C ALA A 300 -29.32 9.64 -7.32
N GLU A 301 -28.00 9.41 -7.21
CA GLU A 301 -26.93 10.29 -7.73
C GLU A 301 -27.05 11.74 -7.24
N ARG A 302 -27.58 11.92 -6.02
CA ARG A 302 -27.70 13.22 -5.34
C ARG A 302 -26.59 13.38 -4.32
N ILE A 303 -26.15 14.62 -4.14
CA ILE A 303 -25.15 14.97 -3.14
C ILE A 303 -25.84 15.04 -1.76
N PRO A 304 -25.50 14.16 -0.80
CA PRO A 304 -26.07 14.16 0.53
C PRO A 304 -25.64 15.40 1.31
N LYS A 305 -26.62 16.10 1.91
CA LYS A 305 -26.40 17.36 2.63
C LYS A 305 -26.57 17.17 4.15
N CYS A 306 -25.76 17.89 4.91
CA CYS A 306 -25.73 17.85 6.37
C CYS A 306 -26.94 18.57 6.98
N THR A 307 -27.77 17.80 7.66
CA THR A 307 -28.98 18.29 8.35
C THR A 307 -28.65 19.30 9.46
N VAL A 308 -27.52 19.14 10.15
CA VAL A 308 -27.09 20.05 11.24
C VAL A 308 -26.69 21.42 10.69
N CYS A 309 -25.92 21.47 9.60
CA CYS A 309 -25.51 22.75 9.01
C CYS A 309 -26.70 23.48 8.36
N ILE A 310 -27.58 22.75 7.67
CA ILE A 310 -28.82 23.31 7.11
C ILE A 310 -29.71 23.88 8.23
N GLY A 311 -29.79 23.18 9.37
CA GLY A 311 -30.53 23.65 10.55
C GLY A 311 -29.99 24.97 11.10
N LYS A 312 -28.66 25.12 11.19
CA LYS A 312 -27.99 26.34 11.69
C LYS A 312 -28.12 27.53 10.73
N GLY A 313 -28.12 27.29 9.42
CA GLY A 313 -28.33 28.35 8.40
C GLY A 313 -29.69 29.03 8.49
N ARG A 314 -30.73 28.34 9.00
CA ARG A 314 -32.08 28.89 9.16
C ARG A 314 -32.26 29.81 10.37
N GLU A 315 -31.37 29.77 11.37
CA GLU A 315 -31.48 30.62 12.57
C GLU A 315 -30.89 32.03 12.39
N ALA A 316 -30.00 32.23 11.42
CA ALA A 316 -29.44 33.55 11.09
C ALA A 316 -30.43 34.49 10.37
N GLY A 317 -31.59 33.98 9.94
CA GLY A 317 -32.61 34.72 9.16
C GLY A 317 -33.69 35.46 9.96
N LYS A 318 -33.66 35.50 11.30
CA LYS A 318 -34.61 36.32 12.09
C LYS A 318 -34.05 37.71 12.39
N LYS A 319 -33.84 38.52 11.34
CA LYS A 319 -33.79 39.99 11.53
C LYS A 319 -35.17 40.45 11.98
N LYS A 320 -35.27 40.99 13.20
CA LYS A 320 -36.45 41.70 13.70
C LYS A 320 -36.82 42.81 12.71
N SER A 321 -37.94 42.63 12.02
CA SER A 321 -38.55 43.67 11.18
C SER A 321 -39.04 44.83 12.07
N LYS A 322 -38.35 45.98 12.01
CA LYS A 322 -38.94 47.29 12.30
C LYS A 322 -38.43 48.30 11.27
N GLY A 323 -39.31 48.65 10.32
CA GLY A 323 -39.08 49.76 9.40
C GLY A 323 -39.79 49.56 8.07
N LYS A 324 -40.91 50.26 7.87
CA LYS A 324 -41.67 50.32 6.62
C LYS A 324 -40.77 50.88 5.51
N GLY A 325 -40.40 50.04 4.55
CA GLY A 325 -39.72 50.44 3.31
C GLY A 325 -40.16 49.51 2.18
N LYS A 326 -40.56 50.09 1.05
CA LYS A 326 -41.19 49.42 -0.09
C LYS A 326 -40.42 48.17 -0.55
N MET A 327 -41.18 47.11 -0.76
CA MET A 327 -40.77 45.82 -1.31
C MET A 327 -40.15 46.00 -2.71
N LYS A 328 -38.90 45.57 -2.89
CA LYS A 328 -38.36 45.17 -4.20
C LYS A 328 -38.13 43.65 -4.11
N PRO A 329 -38.63 42.84 -5.06
CA PRO A 329 -38.25 41.44 -5.17
C PRO A 329 -36.79 41.40 -5.61
N TRP A 330 -35.89 41.10 -4.69
CA TRP A 330 -34.52 40.71 -5.01
C TRP A 330 -34.50 39.20 -4.87
N GLU A 331 -34.35 38.51 -6.00
CA GLU A 331 -33.86 37.14 -6.04
C GLU A 331 -32.57 37.12 -5.23
N GLU A 332 -32.57 36.40 -4.11
CA GLU A 332 -31.32 36.00 -3.47
C GLU A 332 -30.67 35.04 -4.46
N GLU A 333 -29.78 35.56 -5.30
CA GLU A 333 -28.79 34.75 -6.00
C GLU A 333 -27.99 34.02 -4.92
N VAL A 334 -28.35 32.75 -4.71
CA VAL A 334 -27.51 31.79 -4.01
C VAL A 334 -26.26 31.69 -4.87
N THR A 335 -25.18 32.37 -4.48
CA THR A 335 -23.89 32.21 -5.12
C THR A 335 -23.47 30.74 -5.03
N ASP A 336 -23.04 30.14 -6.13
CA ASP A 336 -22.63 28.73 -6.25
C ASP A 336 -21.60 28.29 -5.18
N GLU A 337 -20.91 29.24 -4.54
CA GLU A 337 -19.99 28.99 -3.42
C GLU A 337 -20.64 28.51 -2.11
N ASP A 338 -21.95 28.69 -1.92
CA ASP A 338 -22.65 28.22 -0.71
C ASP A 338 -23.32 26.84 -0.88
N GLU A 339 -23.41 26.32 -2.10
CA GLU A 339 -24.03 25.01 -2.37
C GLU A 339 -23.18 23.83 -1.86
N TYR A 340 -21.86 24.01 -1.81
CA TYR A 340 -20.90 22.98 -1.40
C TYR A 340 -20.53 23.00 0.09
N LYS A 341 -21.00 24.01 0.85
CA LYS A 341 -20.70 24.19 2.29
C LYS A 341 -21.67 23.46 3.20
N SER A 342 -21.91 22.16 3.00
CA SER A 342 -22.64 21.29 3.96
C SER A 342 -22.64 19.83 3.53
N ILE A 343 -21.67 19.38 2.74
CA ILE A 343 -21.75 18.05 2.14
C ILE A 343 -21.36 16.98 3.15
N LEU A 344 -22.09 15.87 3.16
CA LEU A 344 -21.68 14.65 3.84
C LEU A 344 -20.68 13.93 2.93
N LYS A 345 -19.58 13.44 3.47
CA LYS A 345 -18.60 12.61 2.76
C LYS A 345 -18.53 11.27 3.49
N PRO A 346 -18.61 10.11 2.81
CA PRO A 346 -18.35 8.82 3.44
C PRO A 346 -16.97 8.83 4.10
N ASP A 347 -16.81 8.13 5.22
CA ASP A 347 -15.55 8.05 5.96
C ASP A 347 -14.56 7.07 5.30
N ILE A 348 -14.38 7.24 3.98
CA ILE A 348 -13.36 6.65 3.14
C ILE A 348 -12.19 7.62 3.08
N THR A 349 -10.97 7.11 3.16
CA THR A 349 -9.75 7.92 3.08
C THR A 349 -9.49 8.34 1.63
N PHE A 350 -9.53 9.65 1.38
CA PHE A 350 -9.21 10.26 0.09
C PHE A 350 -7.70 10.55 0.01
N PHE A 351 -7.16 10.68 -1.21
CA PHE A 351 -5.80 11.15 -1.41
C PHE A 351 -5.64 12.54 -0.77
N GLY A 352 -4.55 12.70 -0.01
CA GLY A 352 -4.29 13.89 0.80
C GLY A 352 -4.92 13.89 2.20
N GLU A 353 -5.75 12.89 2.55
CA GLU A 353 -6.19 12.67 3.93
C GLU A 353 -5.18 11.83 4.71
N LYS A 354 -4.99 12.17 5.99
CA LYS A 354 -4.23 11.32 6.91
C LYS A 354 -5.07 10.09 7.25
N LEU A 355 -4.41 8.94 7.34
CA LEU A 355 -5.06 7.74 7.84
C LEU A 355 -5.35 7.86 9.33
N THR A 356 -6.22 6.99 9.81
CA THR A 356 -6.60 6.95 11.22
C THR A 356 -5.39 6.54 12.07
N SER A 357 -5.26 7.14 13.27
CA SER A 357 -4.21 6.77 14.25
C SER A 357 -4.29 5.31 14.70
N ARG A 358 -5.42 4.65 14.46
CA ARG A 358 -5.63 3.21 14.69
C ARG A 358 -4.74 2.36 13.78
N PHE A 359 -4.48 2.80 12.54
CA PHE A 359 -3.64 2.08 11.60
C PHE A 359 -2.20 1.98 12.13
N ASP A 360 -1.58 3.12 12.45
CA ASP A 360 -0.19 3.18 12.92
C ASP A 360 0.00 2.41 14.22
N LYS A 361 -0.94 2.57 15.16
CA LYS A 361 -0.91 1.85 16.44
C LYS A 361 -1.01 0.33 16.24
N ALA A 362 -1.98 -0.12 15.44
CA ALA A 362 -2.15 -1.55 15.17
C ALA A 362 -0.91 -2.12 14.46
N LEU A 363 -0.35 -1.40 13.49
CA LEU A 363 0.84 -1.86 12.76
C LEU A 363 2.06 -1.98 13.68
N PHE A 364 2.22 -1.05 14.63
CA PHE A 364 3.27 -1.14 15.64
C PHE A 364 3.12 -2.35 16.56
N GLU A 365 1.90 -2.62 17.04
CA GLU A 365 1.61 -3.78 17.90
C GLU A 365 1.73 -5.11 17.13
N ASP A 366 1.17 -5.17 15.92
CA ASP A 366 1.11 -6.40 15.12
C ASP A 366 2.50 -6.78 14.56
N ARG A 367 3.43 -5.82 14.39
CA ARG A 367 4.83 -6.05 13.96
C ARG A 367 5.59 -7.02 14.86
N GLU A 368 5.42 -6.92 16.18
CA GLU A 368 6.20 -7.71 17.13
C GLU A 368 5.66 -9.14 17.28
N GLU A 369 4.43 -9.39 16.83
CA GLU A 369 3.72 -10.66 17.00
C GLU A 369 3.64 -11.47 15.71
N VAL A 370 3.75 -10.84 14.55
CA VAL A 370 3.55 -11.48 13.24
C VAL A 370 4.59 -12.58 12.98
N ASP A 371 4.12 -13.74 12.50
CA ASP A 371 4.97 -14.87 12.12
C ASP A 371 4.81 -15.32 10.65
N LEU A 372 3.88 -14.70 9.91
CA LEU A 372 3.69 -14.89 8.46
C LEU A 372 2.93 -13.70 7.86
N LEU A 373 3.42 -13.17 6.74
CA LEU A 373 2.72 -12.18 5.93
C LEU A 373 2.09 -12.84 4.70
N LEU A 374 0.78 -12.66 4.52
CA LEU A 374 0.04 -13.14 3.37
C LEU A 374 -0.62 -11.97 2.63
N VAL A 375 -0.19 -11.70 1.40
CA VAL A 375 -0.77 -10.66 0.55
C VAL A 375 -1.70 -11.29 -0.48
N ILE A 376 -2.95 -10.83 -0.58
CA ILE A 376 -3.95 -11.41 -1.48
C ILE A 376 -4.65 -10.33 -2.29
N GLY A 377 -4.60 -10.44 -3.62
CA GLY A 377 -5.41 -9.64 -4.53
C GLY A 377 -5.11 -8.14 -4.50
N THR A 378 -3.84 -7.76 -4.38
CA THR A 378 -3.41 -6.36 -4.46
C THR A 378 -2.11 -6.21 -5.22
N SER A 379 -1.99 -5.10 -5.94
CA SER A 379 -0.76 -4.69 -6.63
C SER A 379 0.21 -3.92 -5.72
N LEU A 380 -0.14 -3.63 -4.45
CA LEU A 380 0.74 -2.90 -3.51
C LEU A 380 1.31 -1.59 -4.04
N THR A 381 0.51 -0.84 -4.79
CA THR A 381 0.95 0.43 -5.41
C THR A 381 0.52 1.69 -4.66
N VAL A 382 -0.35 1.56 -3.66
CA VAL A 382 -0.95 2.70 -2.94
C VAL A 382 -0.45 2.71 -1.50
N ALA A 383 0.30 3.76 -1.16
CA ALA A 383 0.67 4.07 0.21
C ALA A 383 -0.57 4.46 1.02
N PRO A 384 -0.62 4.14 2.33
CA PRO A 384 0.47 3.60 3.16
C PRO A 384 0.49 2.06 3.17
N VAL A 385 -0.51 1.40 2.56
CA VAL A 385 -0.68 -0.04 2.71
C VAL A 385 0.44 -0.81 2.02
N SER A 386 0.95 -0.29 0.90
CA SER A 386 2.18 -0.79 0.29
C SER A 386 3.41 -0.67 1.20
N GLU A 387 3.40 0.28 2.15
CA GLU A 387 4.52 0.51 3.05
C GLU A 387 4.52 -0.45 4.24
N ILE A 388 3.42 -1.16 4.52
CA ILE A 388 3.34 -2.18 5.58
C ILE A 388 4.47 -3.18 5.45
N LEU A 389 4.85 -3.57 4.23
CA LEU A 389 5.93 -4.54 3.99
C LEU A 389 7.27 -4.05 4.56
N HIS A 390 7.53 -2.74 4.58
CA HIS A 390 8.75 -2.16 5.16
C HIS A 390 8.72 -2.13 6.70
N HIS A 391 7.53 -2.31 7.28
CA HIS A 391 7.32 -2.39 8.71
C HIS A 391 7.32 -3.82 9.24
N ILE A 392 7.32 -4.84 8.38
CA ILE A 392 7.42 -6.24 8.84
C ILE A 392 8.92 -6.60 8.96
N PRO A 393 9.34 -7.32 10.01
CA PRO A 393 10.72 -7.79 10.13
C PRO A 393 11.11 -8.66 8.92
N HIS A 394 12.34 -8.50 8.42
CA HIS A 394 12.77 -9.19 7.19
C HIS A 394 12.82 -10.72 7.36
N SER A 395 13.07 -11.20 8.58
CA SER A 395 13.00 -12.62 8.96
C SER A 395 11.62 -13.28 8.82
N ILE A 396 10.54 -12.50 8.68
CA ILE A 396 9.18 -13.03 8.56
C ILE A 396 8.90 -13.48 7.13
N PRO A 397 8.40 -14.70 6.92
CA PRO A 397 8.09 -15.20 5.58
C PRO A 397 6.94 -14.43 4.91
N GLN A 398 7.04 -14.23 3.60
CA GLN A 398 6.07 -13.48 2.80
C GLN A 398 5.55 -14.32 1.62
N ILE A 399 4.22 -14.44 1.54
CA ILE A 399 3.52 -15.12 0.43
C ILE A 399 2.64 -14.11 -0.29
N ILE A 400 2.75 -14.03 -1.62
CA ILE A 400 1.85 -13.22 -2.45
C ILE A 400 0.95 -14.12 -3.29
N ILE A 401 -0.36 -13.86 -3.23
CA ILE A 401 -1.38 -14.44 -4.11
C ILE A 401 -1.99 -13.30 -4.92
N ASN A 402 -1.73 -13.24 -6.21
CA ASN A 402 -2.28 -12.17 -7.04
C ASN A 402 -2.47 -12.62 -8.49
N LYS A 403 -3.37 -11.99 -9.23
CA LYS A 403 -3.58 -12.33 -10.65
C LYS A 403 -2.40 -11.92 -11.53
N THR A 404 -1.81 -10.76 -11.23
CA THR A 404 -0.69 -10.15 -11.95
C THR A 404 0.56 -10.11 -11.08
N PRO A 405 1.78 -10.06 -11.65
CA PRO A 405 3.02 -9.91 -10.88
C PRO A 405 3.11 -8.56 -10.16
N VAL A 406 3.92 -8.53 -9.09
CA VAL A 406 4.19 -7.33 -8.27
C VAL A 406 5.71 -7.11 -8.21
N PRO A 407 6.32 -6.53 -9.27
CA PRO A 407 7.77 -6.60 -9.50
C PRO A 407 8.62 -5.76 -8.54
N HIS A 408 8.02 -4.80 -7.83
CA HIS A 408 8.69 -3.94 -6.86
C HIS A 408 8.79 -4.57 -5.46
N VAL A 409 8.36 -5.82 -5.29
CA VAL A 409 8.40 -6.57 -4.02
C VAL A 409 9.11 -7.89 -4.23
N ASN A 410 9.83 -8.36 -3.21
CA ASN A 410 10.61 -9.60 -3.25
C ASN A 410 10.10 -10.62 -2.22
N PRO A 411 8.92 -11.22 -2.43
CA PRO A 411 8.35 -12.20 -1.50
C PRO A 411 9.04 -13.56 -1.65
N ASP A 412 8.82 -14.45 -0.67
CA ASP A 412 9.43 -15.78 -0.65
C ASP A 412 8.71 -16.76 -1.57
N ILE A 413 7.38 -16.65 -1.68
CA ILE A 413 6.56 -17.49 -2.54
C ILE A 413 5.56 -16.62 -3.30
N VAL A 414 5.50 -16.77 -4.63
CA VAL A 414 4.56 -16.05 -5.50
C VAL A 414 3.59 -17.05 -6.12
N ILE A 415 2.29 -16.82 -5.93
CA ILE A 415 1.22 -17.62 -6.50
C ILE A 415 0.40 -16.71 -7.42
N LEU A 416 0.55 -16.91 -8.72
CA LEU A 416 -0.13 -16.15 -9.76
C LEU A 416 -1.41 -16.84 -10.22
N GLY A 417 -2.52 -16.12 -10.22
CA GLY A 417 -3.83 -16.62 -10.61
C GLY A 417 -4.98 -15.86 -9.95
N GLU A 418 -6.21 -16.23 -10.29
CA GLU A 418 -7.40 -15.74 -9.59
C GLU A 418 -7.33 -16.13 -8.10
N ALA A 419 -7.51 -15.13 -7.23
CA ALA A 419 -7.29 -15.32 -5.79
C ALA A 419 -8.17 -16.44 -5.21
N ASP A 420 -9.43 -16.55 -5.68
CA ASP A 420 -10.38 -17.59 -5.27
C ASP A 420 -9.93 -19.00 -5.64
N GLU A 421 -9.26 -19.18 -6.79
CA GLU A 421 -8.71 -20.46 -7.22
C GLU A 421 -7.56 -20.88 -6.30
N ALA A 422 -6.62 -19.96 -6.06
CA ALA A 422 -5.47 -20.18 -5.20
C ALA A 422 -5.88 -20.53 -3.76
N VAL A 423 -6.80 -19.78 -3.14
CA VAL A 423 -7.24 -20.07 -1.75
C VAL A 423 -8.02 -21.38 -1.64
N ARG A 424 -8.78 -21.78 -2.68
CA ARG A 424 -9.45 -23.09 -2.72
C ARG A 424 -8.43 -24.22 -2.79
N TYR A 425 -7.41 -24.09 -3.65
CA TYR A 425 -6.34 -25.07 -3.74
C TYR A 425 -5.57 -25.19 -2.42
N LEU A 426 -5.17 -24.06 -1.81
CA LEU A 426 -4.49 -24.05 -0.51
C LEU A 426 -5.36 -24.66 0.59
N SER A 427 -6.66 -24.34 0.63
CA SER A 427 -7.60 -24.92 1.60
C SER A 427 -7.71 -26.44 1.43
N TYR A 428 -7.80 -26.93 0.19
CA TYR A 428 -7.78 -28.36 -0.12
C TYR A 428 -6.50 -29.03 0.40
N ARG A 429 -5.32 -28.46 0.11
CA ARG A 429 -4.02 -28.97 0.58
C ARG A 429 -3.86 -28.92 2.11
N LEU A 430 -4.51 -27.97 2.76
CA LEU A 430 -4.55 -27.84 4.22
C LEU A 430 -5.54 -28.83 4.88
N GLY A 431 -6.42 -29.47 4.10
CA GLY A 431 -7.53 -30.28 4.61
C GLY A 431 -8.61 -29.42 5.28
N TRP A 432 -8.80 -28.20 4.79
CA TRP A 432 -9.71 -27.20 5.35
C TRP A 432 -10.94 -27.03 4.46
N GLU A 433 -12.12 -27.04 5.06
CA GLU A 433 -13.38 -26.75 4.37
C GLU A 433 -13.72 -25.26 4.52
N LEU A 434 -13.95 -24.57 3.40
CA LEU A 434 -14.33 -23.17 3.40
C LEU A 434 -15.79 -23.00 3.83
N PRO A 435 -16.10 -22.11 4.79
CA PRO A 435 -17.46 -21.90 5.30
C PRO A 435 -18.32 -21.05 4.36
N ILE A 436 -18.49 -21.49 3.12
CA ILE A 436 -19.26 -20.76 2.10
C ILE A 436 -20.75 -21.06 2.28
N PRO A 437 -21.63 -20.04 2.47
CA PRO A 437 -23.07 -20.26 2.52
C PRO A 437 -23.58 -20.91 1.22
N PRO A 438 -24.49 -21.88 1.29
CA PRO A 438 -25.06 -22.50 0.09
C PRO A 438 -25.77 -21.42 -0.75
N SER A 439 -25.41 -21.30 -2.03
CA SER A 439 -26.12 -20.39 -2.94
C SER A 439 -27.50 -20.96 -3.26
N SER A 440 -28.53 -20.12 -3.19
CA SER A 440 -29.93 -20.49 -3.40
C SER A 440 -30.29 -20.89 -4.85
N GLU A 441 -29.32 -21.00 -5.76
CA GLU A 441 -29.60 -21.29 -7.19
C GLU A 441 -28.77 -22.45 -7.78
N ALA A 442 -28.02 -23.22 -6.97
CA ALA A 442 -27.31 -24.40 -7.48
C ALA A 442 -27.30 -25.59 -6.50
N ALA A 443 -28.40 -25.81 -5.78
CA ALA A 443 -28.60 -27.01 -4.96
C ALA A 443 -29.00 -28.26 -5.78
N HIS A 444 -28.78 -28.25 -7.10
CA HIS A 444 -28.99 -29.41 -7.95
C HIS A 444 -27.69 -29.81 -8.64
N LYS A 445 -27.10 -30.89 -8.10
CA LYS A 445 -25.94 -31.65 -8.59
C LYS A 445 -24.60 -30.91 -8.56
N ARG A 446 -23.90 -30.97 -7.43
CA ARG A 446 -22.43 -31.00 -7.47
C ARG A 446 -21.99 -32.45 -7.30
N PRO A 447 -21.29 -33.05 -8.28
CA PRO A 447 -20.56 -34.29 -8.03
C PRO A 447 -19.54 -34.06 -6.91
N ARG A 448 -19.30 -35.10 -6.11
CA ARG A 448 -18.10 -35.17 -5.26
C ARG A 448 -16.86 -35.20 -6.17
N GLU A 449 -15.81 -34.50 -5.72
CA GLU A 449 -14.40 -34.64 -6.16
C GLU A 449 -14.05 -34.25 -7.59
N ASP A 450 -13.95 -32.93 -7.85
CA ASP A 450 -12.90 -32.44 -8.75
C ASP A 450 -11.77 -31.93 -7.84
N VAL A 451 -10.65 -32.67 -7.79
CA VAL A 451 -9.44 -32.21 -7.09
C VAL A 451 -8.99 -30.89 -7.73
N PRO A 452 -8.82 -29.79 -6.96
CA PRO A 452 -8.37 -28.53 -7.54
C PRO A 452 -7.04 -28.73 -8.29
N VAL A 453 -6.95 -28.20 -9.51
CA VAL A 453 -5.76 -28.31 -10.36
C VAL A 453 -4.58 -27.66 -9.65
N PRO A 454 -3.42 -28.33 -9.53
CA PRO A 454 -2.24 -27.73 -8.91
C PRO A 454 -1.65 -26.62 -9.79
N PRO A 455 -1.08 -25.55 -9.19
CA PRO A 455 -0.35 -24.56 -9.96
C PRO A 455 0.97 -25.17 -10.47
N GLU A 456 1.45 -24.66 -11.60
CA GLU A 456 2.70 -25.07 -12.22
C GLU A 456 3.83 -24.13 -11.82
N ARG A 457 5.03 -24.66 -11.59
CA ARG A 457 6.22 -23.87 -11.28
C ARG A 457 6.74 -23.20 -12.56
N VAL A 458 7.10 -21.93 -12.47
CA VAL A 458 7.71 -21.18 -13.58
C VAL A 458 9.23 -21.41 -13.56
N GLY A 459 9.76 -22.28 -14.41
CA GLY A 459 11.20 -22.53 -14.50
C GLY A 459 11.86 -22.89 -13.16
N GLN A 460 13.07 -22.38 -12.92
CA GLN A 460 13.80 -22.48 -11.65
C GLN A 460 13.57 -21.23 -10.79
N THR A 461 12.31 -20.93 -10.48
CA THR A 461 11.93 -19.74 -9.68
C THR A 461 11.04 -20.13 -8.50
N TRP A 462 10.73 -19.19 -7.61
CA TRP A 462 9.73 -19.36 -6.53
C TRP A 462 8.31 -18.94 -6.96
N ILE A 463 8.09 -18.80 -8.27
CA ILE A 463 6.82 -18.36 -8.86
C ILE A 463 6.03 -19.58 -9.34
N TRP A 464 4.76 -19.60 -8.97
CA TRP A 464 3.81 -20.66 -9.29
C TRP A 464 2.59 -20.05 -9.97
N THR A 465 2.13 -20.62 -11.07
CA THR A 465 1.04 -20.07 -11.89
C THR A 465 -0.11 -21.05 -12.01
N PHE A 466 -1.34 -20.56 -11.81
CA PHE A 466 -2.55 -21.19 -12.30
C PHE A 466 -2.81 -20.76 -13.76
N GLY A 467 -3.64 -21.52 -14.48
CA GLY A 467 -4.03 -21.18 -15.86
C GLY A 467 -4.79 -19.84 -15.97
N SER A 468 -5.27 -19.30 -14.84
CA SER A 468 -5.95 -18.02 -14.73
C SER A 468 -5.01 -16.82 -14.48
N ALA A 469 -3.70 -17.05 -14.40
CA ALA A 469 -2.69 -16.01 -14.20
C ALA A 469 -2.64 -15.04 -15.39
N ASP A 470 -2.47 -13.75 -15.10
CA ASP A 470 -2.32 -12.68 -16.09
C ASP A 470 -0.94 -12.05 -15.94
N GLY A 471 0.06 -12.72 -16.52
CA GLY A 471 1.47 -12.37 -16.38
C GLY A 471 2.05 -11.53 -17.50
N GLY A 472 1.35 -11.42 -18.64
CA GLY A 472 1.80 -10.68 -19.83
C GLY A 472 3.23 -11.03 -20.28
N GLU A 473 3.92 -10.03 -20.85
CA GLU A 473 5.32 -10.13 -21.29
C GLU A 473 6.27 -10.47 -20.14
N TRP A 474 6.00 -9.94 -18.93
CA TRP A 474 6.83 -10.17 -17.75
C TRP A 474 7.00 -11.66 -17.42
N LEU A 475 5.91 -12.43 -17.49
CA LEU A 475 5.96 -13.86 -17.17
C LEU A 475 6.75 -14.65 -18.22
N GLU A 476 6.68 -14.23 -19.48
CA GLU A 476 7.48 -14.81 -20.56
C GLU A 476 8.97 -14.48 -20.37
N GLU A 477 9.32 -13.25 -20.01
CA GLU A 477 10.70 -12.87 -19.70
C GLU A 477 11.28 -13.66 -18.51
N VAL A 478 10.48 -13.92 -17.48
CA VAL A 478 10.88 -14.78 -16.35
C VAL A 478 11.08 -16.22 -16.80
N LYS A 479 10.17 -16.77 -17.61
CA LYS A 479 10.30 -18.13 -18.16
C LYS A 479 11.56 -18.30 -19.01
N GLU A 480 11.90 -17.27 -19.77
CA GLU A 480 13.09 -17.22 -20.61
C GLU A 480 14.39 -16.94 -19.82
N GLY A 481 14.30 -16.72 -18.50
CA GLY A 481 15.46 -16.45 -17.65
C GLY A 481 16.07 -15.06 -17.86
N LYS A 482 15.38 -14.15 -18.55
CA LYS A 482 15.86 -12.78 -18.81
C LYS A 482 15.89 -11.92 -17.54
N ILE A 483 15.02 -12.22 -16.57
CA ILE A 483 14.97 -11.51 -15.29
C ILE A 483 15.71 -12.29 -14.20
N ARG A 484 17.04 -12.13 -14.15
CA ARG A 484 17.95 -12.85 -13.22
C ARG A 484 17.52 -12.77 -11.76
N ARG A 485 16.89 -11.66 -11.34
CA ARG A 485 16.39 -11.47 -9.97
C ARG A 485 15.50 -12.61 -9.49
N TYR A 486 14.74 -13.27 -10.37
CA TYR A 486 13.78 -14.33 -10.00
C TYR A 486 14.35 -15.75 -10.11
N MET A 487 15.60 -15.89 -10.56
CA MET A 487 16.24 -17.18 -10.77
C MET A 487 16.83 -17.70 -9.47
N LEU A 488 16.63 -18.99 -9.21
CA LEU A 488 17.32 -19.68 -8.14
C LEU A 488 18.76 -19.97 -8.55
N ALA A 489 19.68 -19.88 -7.59
CA ALA A 489 21.06 -20.28 -7.81
C ALA A 489 21.10 -21.75 -8.21
N SER A 490 21.68 -22.06 -9.37
CA SER A 490 21.94 -23.43 -9.81
C SER A 490 22.91 -24.07 -8.82
N SER A 491 22.57 -25.24 -8.27
CA SER A 491 23.45 -25.99 -7.36
C SER A 491 24.68 -26.60 -8.04
N ASP A 492 24.89 -26.34 -9.34
CA ASP A 492 25.90 -26.98 -10.18
C ASP A 492 27.04 -26.05 -10.64
N ASP A 493 27.12 -24.81 -10.15
CA ASP A 493 28.21 -23.87 -10.50
C ASP A 493 29.25 -23.69 -9.35
N GLU A 494 29.63 -24.81 -8.72
CA GLU A 494 30.92 -24.91 -8.02
C GLU A 494 31.93 -25.73 -8.85
N SER A 495 32.27 -25.24 -10.05
CA SER A 495 33.60 -25.39 -10.68
C SER A 495 33.52 -25.05 -12.17
N GLY A 496 33.82 -23.80 -12.52
CA GLY A 496 33.99 -23.38 -13.90
C GLY A 496 34.78 -22.08 -13.93
N GLU A 497 36.10 -22.18 -13.88
CA GLU A 497 36.97 -21.11 -14.39
C GLU A 497 36.61 -20.90 -15.85
N ASP A 498 35.99 -19.78 -16.20
CA ASP A 498 35.79 -19.38 -17.60
C ASP A 498 36.59 -18.09 -17.82
N GLU A 499 37.87 -18.26 -18.16
CA GLU A 499 38.63 -17.28 -18.92
C GLU A 499 38.06 -17.22 -20.33
N GLY A 500 37.44 -16.10 -20.69
CA GLY A 500 36.87 -15.89 -22.02
C GLY A 500 36.61 -14.42 -22.31
N ASP A 501 37.67 -13.67 -22.55
CA ASP A 501 37.63 -12.33 -23.15
C ASP A 501 36.90 -12.38 -24.51
N GLU A 502 35.71 -11.79 -24.62
CA GLU A 502 35.22 -11.25 -25.89
C GLU A 502 34.60 -9.86 -25.67
N GLU A 503 35.31 -8.84 -26.16
CA GLU A 503 34.85 -7.47 -26.32
C GLU A 503 33.56 -7.43 -27.15
N VAL A 504 32.45 -6.97 -26.56
CA VAL A 504 31.29 -6.52 -27.32
C VAL A 504 30.99 -5.07 -26.93
N SER A 505 31.22 -4.21 -27.91
CA SER A 505 30.98 -2.76 -27.91
C SER A 505 29.53 -2.43 -27.55
N GLY A 506 29.39 -1.40 -26.70
CA GLY A 506 28.11 -0.93 -26.21
C GLY A 506 27.21 -0.30 -27.28
N ASP A 507 25.91 -0.51 -27.11
CA ASP A 507 24.86 0.38 -27.60
C ASP A 507 23.73 0.43 -26.56
N TYR A 508 23.76 1.47 -25.73
CA TYR A 508 22.69 1.81 -24.79
C TYR A 508 21.50 2.40 -25.57
N LEU A 509 20.39 1.66 -25.58
CA LEU A 509 19.09 2.12 -26.11
C LEU A 509 18.51 3.25 -25.24
N ARG A 510 18.45 4.45 -25.82
CA ARG A 510 17.73 5.64 -25.33
C ARG A 510 16.21 5.45 -25.33
N PRO A 511 15.45 6.12 -24.44
CA PRO A 511 13.99 6.14 -24.46
C PRO A 511 13.43 6.94 -25.66
N PRO A 512 12.21 6.60 -26.14
CA PRO A 512 11.72 6.99 -27.46
C PRO A 512 11.25 8.45 -27.51
N LYS A 513 11.69 9.19 -28.53
CA LYS A 513 11.08 10.45 -28.96
C LYS A 513 10.40 10.26 -30.32
N GLY A 514 9.12 10.63 -30.35
CA GLY A 514 8.40 11.28 -31.47
C GLY A 514 8.52 10.65 -32.85
N ARG A 515 7.43 10.02 -33.31
CA ARG A 515 7.16 9.76 -34.73
C ARG A 515 7.22 11.07 -35.51
N ASP A 516 8.18 11.17 -36.42
CA ASP A 516 8.03 11.96 -37.65
C ASP A 516 7.69 10.98 -38.78
N SER A 517 6.56 11.20 -39.45
CA SER A 517 6.28 10.63 -40.76
C SER A 517 6.76 11.60 -41.83
N GLU A 518 7.72 11.11 -42.59
CA GLU A 518 8.16 11.46 -43.94
C GLU A 518 7.11 12.20 -44.79
N GLU A 519 7.53 13.22 -45.57
CA GLU A 519 7.87 12.97 -46.97
C GLU A 519 8.49 14.21 -47.65
N SER A 520 9.27 13.88 -48.66
CA SER A 520 10.24 14.65 -49.43
C SER A 520 9.68 15.73 -50.36
N ASP A 521 10.55 16.71 -50.64
CA ASP A 521 10.78 17.43 -51.90
C ASP A 521 9.58 17.71 -52.82
N ASN A 522 9.35 18.99 -53.15
CA ASN A 522 9.96 19.61 -54.33
C ASN A 522 9.34 21.00 -54.62
N SER A 523 10.20 21.88 -55.14
CA SER A 523 9.88 23.00 -56.03
C SER A 523 9.34 24.33 -55.47
N GLN A 524 10.17 25.35 -55.72
CA GLN A 524 9.85 26.66 -56.28
C GLN A 524 9.00 27.69 -55.50
N ALA A 525 9.68 28.83 -55.36
CA ALA A 525 9.19 30.18 -55.64
C ALA A 525 8.42 30.96 -54.55
N SER A 526 9.10 32.04 -54.15
CA SER A 526 8.58 33.41 -54.11
C SER A 526 7.77 33.91 -52.91
N LYS A 527 8.24 35.09 -52.45
CA LYS A 527 7.53 36.24 -51.86
C LYS A 527 7.37 36.31 -50.33
N ARG A 528 8.23 37.16 -49.75
CA ARG A 528 7.89 38.45 -49.08
C ARG A 528 6.59 38.51 -48.23
N ARG A 529 6.78 38.75 -46.91
CA ARG A 529 6.20 39.83 -46.04
C ARG A 529 6.39 39.37 -44.58
N ARG A 530 7.26 39.95 -43.74
CA ARG A 530 7.23 41.24 -43.01
C ARG A 530 5.93 41.54 -42.24
N LEU A 531 6.12 41.65 -40.92
CA LEU A 531 5.32 42.33 -39.87
C LEU A 531 4.04 41.57 -39.47
N GLN A 532 3.77 41.31 -38.19
CA GLN A 532 3.94 42.14 -36.99
C GLN A 532 4.21 41.28 -35.75
#